data_AF-I3YGQ1-F1
#
_entry.id   AF-I3YGQ1-F1
#
_cell.length_a   1.000
_cell.length_b   1.000
_cell.length_c   1.000
_cell.angle_alpha   90.00
_cell.angle_beta   90.00
_cell.angle_gamma   90.00
#
_symmetry.space_group_name_H-M   'P 1'
#
loop_
_entity.id
_entity.type
_entity.pdbx_description
1 polymer ?
#
loop_
_entity_poly.entity_id
_entity_poly.type
_entity_poly.pdbx_seq_one_letter_code
_entity_poly.pdbx_strand_id
1 'polypeptide(L)'
;MRGLVLALPFILSILAQPLAAEVGIAKILAPWEANGQLFQVAVDKLQFIGTFEGIMYIENGDGLLDAALFTCPSTQIIHILSNEMQGHGYCTIESPTGDYVYAEFNCNGQPGSCKGTFTLTGGTGKLTGMTGESAMIVRTALSGTSIDQASGGTVSAAKGLAIWPEMRFEVPGGNPRFGMLGTGNAGKADETQKPNEPSPSSGLGESANPDKP
;
A
#
# COMPACT_ATOMS: atom_id res chain seq x y z
N MET A 1 32.64 60.65 -41.82
CA MET A 1 31.33 60.25 -41.28
C MET A 1 31.46 58.82 -40.78
N ARG A 2 31.51 58.63 -39.45
CA ARG A 2 31.69 57.33 -38.78
C ARG A 2 30.30 56.74 -38.49
N GLY A 3 29.99 55.58 -39.05
CA GLY A 3 28.75 54.84 -38.82
C GLY A 3 28.84 54.00 -37.54
N LEU A 4 27.93 54.26 -36.61
CA LEU A 4 27.79 53.56 -35.35
C LEU A 4 26.85 52.35 -35.57
N VAL A 5 27.39 51.13 -35.55
CA VAL A 5 26.61 49.89 -35.62
C VAL A 5 26.26 49.47 -34.18
N LEU A 6 25.00 49.64 -33.80
CA LEU A 6 24.43 49.17 -32.54
C LEU A 6 24.10 47.67 -32.67
N ALA A 7 24.92 46.82 -32.06
CA ALA A 7 24.64 45.39 -31.90
C ALA A 7 23.80 45.18 -30.63
N LEU A 8 22.55 44.73 -30.80
CA LEU A 8 21.62 44.40 -29.73
C LEU A 8 21.90 42.96 -29.22
N PRO A 9 22.11 42.72 -27.91
CA PRO A 9 22.28 41.36 -27.41
C PRO A 9 20.91 40.67 -27.30
N PHE A 10 20.72 39.62 -28.09
CA PHE A 10 19.57 38.72 -28.00
C PHE A 10 19.78 37.81 -26.77
N ILE A 11 19.17 38.18 -25.64
CA ILE A 11 19.18 37.36 -24.42
C ILE A 11 18.25 36.16 -24.67
N LEU A 12 18.85 35.00 -24.92
CA LEU A 12 18.16 33.73 -25.08
C LEU A 12 17.71 33.23 -23.69
N SER A 13 16.54 33.67 -23.23
CA SER A 13 15.89 33.13 -22.03
C SER A 13 15.48 31.68 -22.28
N ILE A 14 16.28 30.74 -21.76
CA ILE A 14 15.91 29.33 -21.66
C ILE A 14 14.78 29.24 -20.64
N LEU A 15 13.54 29.11 -21.12
CA LEU A 15 12.39 28.73 -20.30
C LEU A 15 12.60 27.28 -19.83
N ALA A 16 13.18 27.11 -18.63
CA ALA A 16 13.06 25.87 -17.89
C ALA A 16 11.59 25.74 -17.48
N GLN A 17 10.80 25.04 -18.29
CA GLN A 17 9.45 24.66 -17.89
C GLN A 17 9.57 23.66 -16.73
N PRO A 18 8.91 23.91 -15.58
CA PRO A 18 8.87 22.91 -14.52
C PRO A 18 8.13 21.70 -15.10
N LEU A 19 8.82 20.57 -15.16
CA LEU A 19 8.21 19.32 -15.58
C LEU A 19 7.19 18.95 -14.52
N ALA A 20 5.90 19.08 -14.83
CA ALA A 20 4.82 18.78 -13.90
C ALA A 20 4.96 17.31 -13.48
N ALA A 21 5.10 17.07 -12.17
CA ALA A 21 5.07 15.72 -11.63
C ALA A 21 3.66 15.15 -11.82
N GLU A 22 3.57 13.95 -12.40
CA GLU A 22 2.29 13.26 -12.55
C GLU A 22 1.86 12.71 -11.19
N VAL A 23 0.67 13.10 -10.73
CA VAL A 23 0.09 12.64 -9.47
C VAL A 23 -0.90 11.52 -9.77
N GLY A 24 -0.55 10.29 -9.38
CA GLY A 24 -1.48 9.15 -9.40
C GLY A 24 -2.10 8.92 -8.02
N ILE A 25 -3.33 8.37 -7.98
CA ILE A 25 -3.97 7.92 -6.75
C ILE A 25 -4.48 6.49 -6.97
N ALA A 26 -4.13 5.57 -6.08
CA ALA A 26 -4.64 4.22 -6.13
C ALA A 26 -4.92 3.67 -4.73
N LYS A 27 -5.89 2.76 -4.63
CA LYS A 27 -6.08 1.96 -3.43
C LYS A 27 -5.20 0.72 -3.51
N ILE A 28 -4.48 0.42 -2.43
CA ILE A 28 -3.61 -0.77 -2.35
C ILE A 28 -4.04 -1.66 -1.20
N LEU A 29 -3.99 -2.96 -1.45
CA LEU A 29 -4.18 -4.02 -0.46
C LEU A 29 -2.93 -4.90 -0.45
N ALA A 30 -2.42 -5.23 0.74
CA ALA A 30 -1.29 -6.14 0.85
C ALA A 30 -1.45 -7.14 2.00
N PRO A 31 -1.75 -8.40 1.70
CA PRO A 31 -1.58 -9.48 2.66
C PRO A 31 -0.12 -9.56 3.07
N TRP A 32 0.14 -9.77 4.36
CA TRP A 32 1.49 -9.81 4.89
C TRP A 32 1.67 -10.88 5.96
N GLU A 33 2.92 -11.23 6.18
CA GLU A 33 3.40 -12.04 7.29
C GLU A 33 4.57 -11.37 8.01
N ALA A 34 4.70 -11.64 9.30
CA ALA A 34 5.73 -11.08 10.15
C ALA A 34 6.66 -12.18 10.67
N ASN A 35 7.95 -11.97 10.52
CA ASN A 35 8.99 -12.84 11.04
C ASN A 35 9.86 -12.05 12.02
N GLY A 36 9.99 -12.53 13.25
CA GLY A 36 10.77 -11.80 14.27
C GLY A 36 10.66 -12.36 15.67
N GLN A 37 11.10 -11.55 16.63
CA GLN A 37 11.17 -11.91 18.04
C GLN A 37 10.45 -10.88 18.90
N LEU A 38 9.85 -11.35 19.99
CA LEU A 38 9.26 -10.53 21.05
C LEU A 38 10.15 -10.55 22.29
N PHE A 39 10.52 -9.37 22.76
CA PHE A 39 11.31 -9.16 23.95
C PHE A 39 10.46 -8.48 25.03
N GLN A 40 10.50 -8.99 26.25
CA GLN A 40 9.99 -8.24 27.39
C GLN A 40 11.02 -7.18 27.80
N VAL A 41 10.72 -5.91 27.54
CA VAL A 41 11.65 -4.79 27.78
C VAL A 41 11.29 -3.97 29.02
N ALA A 42 10.10 -4.19 29.58
CA ALA A 42 9.69 -3.76 30.91
C ALA A 42 8.60 -4.69 31.46
N VAL A 43 8.20 -4.49 32.72
CA VAL A 43 7.12 -5.27 33.37
C VAL A 43 5.84 -5.25 32.53
N ASP A 44 5.51 -4.11 31.93
CA ASP A 44 4.30 -3.85 31.17
C ASP A 44 4.56 -3.57 29.68
N LYS A 45 5.76 -3.88 29.16
CA LYS A 45 6.14 -3.57 27.77
C LYS A 45 6.79 -4.75 27.06
N LEU A 46 6.25 -5.08 25.89
CA LEU A 46 6.87 -5.98 24.92
C LEU A 46 7.39 -5.18 23.73
N GLN A 47 8.52 -5.59 23.19
CA GLN A 47 9.08 -5.07 21.96
C GLN A 47 9.18 -6.18 20.93
N PHE A 48 8.53 -6.00 19.79
CA PHE A 48 8.78 -6.80 18.59
C PHE A 48 9.93 -6.18 17.79
N ILE A 49 10.84 -7.03 17.33
CA ILE A 49 11.87 -6.67 16.34
C ILE A 49 11.84 -7.73 15.25
N GLY A 50 11.66 -7.32 14.00
CA GLY A 50 11.55 -8.25 12.89
C GLY A 50 11.22 -7.58 11.57
N THR A 51 10.67 -8.35 10.65
CA THR A 51 10.37 -7.93 9.29
C THR A 51 8.92 -8.27 8.96
N PHE A 52 8.22 -7.34 8.31
CA PHE A 52 6.92 -7.60 7.67
C PHE A 52 7.12 -7.75 6.17
N GLU A 53 6.58 -8.81 5.57
CA GLU A 53 6.76 -9.11 4.15
C GLU A 53 5.42 -9.46 3.51
N GLY A 54 5.24 -9.10 2.25
CA GLY A 54 3.99 -9.39 1.54
C GLY A 54 3.97 -8.84 0.11
N ILE A 55 2.85 -9.05 -0.58
CA ILE A 55 2.65 -8.56 -1.95
C ILE A 55 1.62 -7.44 -1.94
N MET A 56 1.94 -6.31 -2.54
CA MET A 56 1.01 -5.21 -2.77
C MET A 56 0.23 -5.42 -4.06
N TYR A 57 -1.08 -5.21 -4.00
CA TYR A 57 -1.96 -5.22 -5.15
C TYR A 57 -2.65 -3.87 -5.27
N ILE A 58 -2.58 -3.26 -6.44
CA ILE A 58 -3.34 -2.06 -6.76
C ILE A 58 -4.76 -2.49 -7.12
N GLU A 59 -5.77 -1.84 -6.54
CA GLU A 59 -7.16 -2.08 -6.90
C GLU A 59 -7.36 -1.78 -8.39
N ASN A 60 -7.87 -2.77 -9.14
CA ASN A 60 -8.00 -2.82 -10.60
C ASN A 60 -6.71 -3.20 -11.38
N GLY A 61 -5.60 -3.54 -10.72
CA GLY A 61 -4.46 -4.24 -11.32
C GLY A 61 -3.59 -3.43 -12.29
N ASP A 62 -3.71 -2.10 -12.26
CA ASP A 62 -2.97 -1.21 -13.14
C ASP A 62 -1.94 -0.40 -12.35
N GLY A 63 -0.66 -0.43 -12.75
CA GLY A 63 0.41 0.43 -12.21
C GLY A 63 1.75 -0.28 -12.03
N LEU A 64 2.84 0.49 -11.93
CA LEU A 64 4.21 -0.05 -11.78
C LEU A 64 4.46 -0.78 -10.47
N LEU A 65 3.61 -0.56 -9.47
CA LEU A 65 3.67 -1.20 -8.16
C LEU A 65 2.57 -2.26 -7.96
N ASP A 66 1.80 -2.58 -9.01
CA ASP A 66 0.90 -3.73 -8.92
C ASP A 66 1.72 -5.02 -8.82
N ALA A 67 1.27 -5.94 -7.97
CA ALA A 67 1.96 -7.18 -7.62
C ALA A 67 3.43 -6.97 -7.14
N ALA A 68 3.72 -5.83 -6.51
CA ALA A 68 5.06 -5.55 -5.97
C ALA A 68 5.31 -6.27 -4.65
N LEU A 69 6.51 -6.82 -4.47
CA LEU A 69 6.95 -7.43 -3.20
C LEU A 69 7.43 -6.34 -2.26
N PHE A 70 6.93 -6.29 -1.04
CA PHE A 70 7.44 -5.39 -0.02
C PHE A 70 8.07 -6.15 1.15
N THR A 71 9.11 -5.55 1.72
CA THR A 71 9.83 -6.03 2.90
C THR A 71 10.09 -4.84 3.81
N CYS A 72 9.59 -4.88 5.04
CA CYS A 72 9.70 -3.80 6.00
C CYS A 72 10.36 -4.24 7.32
N PRO A 73 11.68 -4.10 7.48
CA PRO A 73 12.33 -4.15 8.78
C PRO A 73 11.72 -3.13 9.74
N SER A 74 11.26 -3.60 10.89
CA SER A 74 10.37 -2.82 11.76
C SER A 74 10.55 -3.17 13.23
N THR A 75 10.11 -2.24 14.08
CA THR A 75 9.94 -2.46 15.52
C THR A 75 8.51 -2.14 15.93
N GLN A 76 8.00 -2.84 16.94
CA GLN A 76 6.74 -2.49 17.58
C GLN A 76 6.88 -2.51 19.10
N ILE A 77 6.26 -1.55 19.78
CA ILE A 77 6.15 -1.52 21.23
C ILE A 77 4.69 -1.80 21.60
N ILE A 78 4.47 -2.77 22.47
CA ILE A 78 3.15 -3.13 23.00
C ILE A 78 3.15 -2.85 24.49
N HIS A 79 2.25 -1.98 24.93
CA HIS A 79 1.97 -1.70 26.32
C HIS A 79 0.84 -2.62 26.81
N ILE A 80 1.19 -3.57 27.67
CA ILE A 80 0.28 -4.64 28.10
C ILE A 80 -0.90 -4.08 28.89
N LEU A 81 -0.64 -3.14 29.81
CA LEU A 81 -1.66 -2.63 30.72
C LEU A 81 -2.61 -1.62 30.05
N SER A 82 -2.09 -0.73 29.20
CA SER A 82 -2.93 0.24 28.47
C SER A 82 -3.55 -0.34 27.19
N ASN A 83 -3.13 -1.54 26.78
CA ASN A 83 -3.52 -2.19 25.53
C ASN A 83 -3.20 -1.33 24.29
N GLU A 84 -2.12 -0.56 24.35
CA GLU A 84 -1.66 0.31 23.27
C GLU A 84 -0.50 -0.35 22.52
N MET A 85 -0.40 -0.07 21.22
CA MET A 85 0.68 -0.54 20.36
C MET A 85 1.14 0.58 19.43
N GLN A 86 2.45 0.67 19.25
CA GLN A 86 3.10 1.60 18.34
C GLN A 86 4.06 0.82 17.45
N GLY A 87 4.10 1.13 16.17
CA GLY A 87 4.96 0.47 15.20
C GLY A 87 5.62 1.47 14.27
N HIS A 88 6.88 1.22 13.93
CA HIS A 88 7.64 1.99 12.95
C HIS A 88 8.56 1.07 12.16
N GLY A 89 8.74 1.37 10.89
CA GLY A 89 9.65 0.63 10.03
C GLY A 89 9.99 1.36 8.74
N TYR A 90 10.99 0.83 8.07
CA TYR A 90 11.42 1.25 6.74
C TYR A 90 11.18 0.09 5.79
N CYS A 91 10.77 0.38 4.56
CA CYS A 91 10.36 -0.63 3.59
C CYS A 91 11.15 -0.49 2.30
N THR A 92 11.45 -1.65 1.71
CA THR A 92 11.81 -1.79 0.31
C THR A 92 10.64 -2.44 -0.42
N ILE A 93 10.27 -1.88 -1.57
CA ILE A 93 9.19 -2.38 -2.43
C ILE A 93 9.79 -2.66 -3.80
N GLU A 94 9.84 -3.92 -4.19
CA GLU A 94 10.34 -4.37 -5.48
C GLU A 94 9.18 -4.48 -6.49
N SER A 95 9.22 -3.65 -7.53
CA SER A 95 8.30 -3.74 -8.65
C SER A 95 8.49 -5.05 -9.43
N PRO A 96 7.48 -5.54 -10.18
CA PRO A 96 7.65 -6.69 -11.08
C PRO A 96 8.74 -6.51 -12.14
N THR A 97 9.17 -5.28 -12.41
CA THR A 97 10.24 -4.97 -13.35
C THR A 97 11.63 -4.90 -12.71
N GLY A 98 11.75 -5.13 -11.39
CA GLY A 98 13.01 -5.12 -10.64
C GLY A 98 13.50 -3.74 -10.18
N ASP A 99 12.73 -2.69 -10.42
CA ASP A 99 12.97 -1.36 -9.83
C ASP A 99 12.45 -1.32 -8.39
N TYR A 100 13.15 -0.59 -7.50
CA TYR A 100 12.79 -0.47 -6.09
C TYR A 100 12.15 0.88 -5.76
N VAL A 101 11.25 0.87 -4.78
CA VAL A 101 10.74 2.05 -4.06
C VAL A 101 11.09 1.89 -2.58
N TYR A 102 11.45 3.00 -1.96
CA TYR A 102 11.71 3.07 -0.53
C TYR A 102 10.56 3.77 0.16
N ALA A 103 10.20 3.28 1.35
CA ALA A 103 9.15 3.89 2.14
C ALA A 103 9.46 3.83 3.63
N GLU A 104 8.74 4.61 4.40
CA GLU A 104 8.69 4.50 5.86
C GLU A 104 7.23 4.47 6.31
N PHE A 105 6.98 3.83 7.45
CA PHE A 105 5.67 3.86 8.06
C PHE A 105 5.75 4.13 9.55
N ASN A 106 4.70 4.73 10.07
CA ASN A 106 4.44 4.84 11.49
C ASN A 106 2.98 4.46 11.73
N CYS A 107 2.69 3.66 12.75
CA CYS A 107 1.31 3.37 13.12
C CYS A 107 1.12 3.25 14.63
N ASN A 108 -0.08 3.59 15.08
CA ASN A 108 -0.51 3.47 16.46
C ASN A 108 -1.86 2.75 16.52
N GLY A 109 -2.12 2.04 17.62
CA GLY A 109 -3.39 1.35 17.81
C GLY A 109 -3.34 0.40 18.99
N GLN A 110 -3.90 -0.79 18.79
CA GLN A 110 -3.97 -1.85 19.80
C GLN A 110 -3.48 -3.15 19.16
N PRO A 111 -3.06 -4.16 19.94
CA PRO A 111 -2.80 -5.50 19.41
C PRO A 111 -3.95 -5.97 18.51
N GLY A 112 -3.65 -6.31 17.25
CA GLY A 112 -4.67 -6.69 16.24
C GLY A 112 -5.01 -5.60 15.22
N SER A 113 -4.80 -4.30 15.52
CA SER A 113 -5.05 -3.23 14.56
C SER A 113 -4.25 -1.96 14.84
N CYS A 114 -3.61 -1.40 13.80
CA CYS A 114 -3.01 -0.08 13.87
C CYS A 114 -3.41 0.79 12.68
N LYS A 115 -3.37 2.11 12.88
CA LYS A 115 -3.57 3.12 11.85
C LYS A 115 -2.41 4.11 11.88
N GLY A 116 -2.07 4.66 10.72
CA GLY A 116 -0.87 5.46 10.61
C GLY A 116 -0.66 6.10 9.26
N THR A 117 0.59 6.43 8.97
CA THR A 117 1.03 6.99 7.69
C THR A 117 2.05 6.05 7.04
N PHE A 118 2.05 6.07 5.72
CA PHE A 118 3.02 5.38 4.88
C PHE A 118 3.51 6.35 3.82
N THR A 119 4.82 6.58 3.78
CA THR A 119 5.43 7.64 2.97
C THR A 119 6.49 7.04 2.06
N LEU A 120 6.39 7.28 0.76
CA LEU A 120 7.45 6.91 -0.19
C LEU A 120 8.55 7.98 -0.13
N THR A 121 9.78 7.53 0.02
CA THR A 121 10.95 8.39 0.25
C THR A 121 11.92 8.41 -0.94
N GLY A 122 11.72 7.55 -1.92
CA GLY A 122 12.51 7.51 -3.14
C GLY A 122 12.31 6.22 -3.93
N GLY A 123 13.09 6.06 -5.00
CA GLY A 123 13.11 4.84 -5.79
C GLY A 123 14.29 4.78 -6.75
N THR A 124 14.38 3.70 -7.51
CA THR A 124 15.45 3.41 -8.48
C THR A 124 14.91 3.24 -9.88
N GLY A 125 15.79 3.28 -10.90
CA GLY A 125 15.41 3.02 -12.29
C GLY A 125 14.27 3.92 -12.76
N LYS A 126 13.16 3.33 -13.21
CA LYS A 126 11.98 4.11 -13.67
C LYS A 126 11.22 4.80 -12.53
N LEU A 127 11.49 4.41 -11.29
CA LEU A 127 10.86 4.94 -10.08
C LEU A 127 11.77 5.96 -9.37
N THR A 128 12.85 6.39 -10.04
CA THR A 128 13.79 7.37 -9.49
C THR A 128 13.08 8.68 -9.12
N GLY A 129 13.28 9.13 -7.88
CA GLY A 129 12.64 10.34 -7.36
C GLY A 129 11.16 10.17 -7.01
N MET A 130 10.63 8.94 -7.02
CA MET A 130 9.26 8.68 -6.60
C MET A 130 9.02 9.15 -5.16
N THR A 131 7.94 9.89 -4.96
CA THR A 131 7.43 10.26 -3.64
C THR A 131 5.94 9.96 -3.56
N GLY A 132 5.39 9.99 -2.36
CA GLY A 132 4.00 9.62 -2.15
C GLY A 132 3.65 9.46 -0.70
N GLU A 133 2.37 9.48 -0.39
CA GLU A 133 1.88 9.29 0.96
C GLU A 133 0.48 8.67 0.93
N SER A 134 0.17 7.88 1.95
CA SER A 134 -1.20 7.49 2.29
C SER A 134 -1.38 7.31 3.78
N ALA A 135 -2.65 7.36 4.20
CA ALA A 135 -3.05 6.70 5.42
C ALA A 135 -2.80 5.19 5.30
N MET A 136 -2.37 4.57 6.39
CA MET A 136 -2.17 3.14 6.47
C MET A 136 -3.13 2.55 7.50
N ILE A 137 -3.79 1.46 7.14
CA ILE A 137 -4.65 0.68 8.03
C ILE A 137 -4.14 -0.75 8.04
N VAL A 138 -3.78 -1.25 9.21
CA VAL A 138 -3.31 -2.62 9.41
C VAL A 138 -4.33 -3.40 10.23
N ARG A 139 -4.63 -4.60 9.76
CA ARG A 139 -5.45 -5.60 10.45
C ARG A 139 -4.63 -6.87 10.60
N THR A 140 -4.40 -7.30 11.83
CA THR A 140 -3.61 -8.51 12.12
C THR A 140 -4.56 -9.65 12.48
N ALA A 141 -4.40 -10.79 11.81
CA ALA A 141 -4.97 -12.04 12.23
C ALA A 141 -4.14 -12.59 13.41
N LEU A 142 -4.67 -12.49 14.62
CA LEU A 142 -4.03 -13.01 15.83
C LEU A 142 -4.11 -14.55 15.93
N SER A 143 -4.91 -15.18 15.07
CA SER A 143 -5.00 -16.64 14.97
C SER A 143 -3.74 -17.20 14.34
N GLY A 144 -2.95 -17.97 15.10
CA GLY A 144 -1.75 -18.67 14.61
C GLY A 144 -0.42 -18.15 15.16
N THR A 145 -0.44 -17.07 15.94
CA THR A 145 0.77 -16.57 16.62
C THR A 145 1.14 -17.50 17.77
N SER A 146 2.17 -18.33 17.60
CA SER A 146 2.73 -19.12 18.70
C SER A 146 3.82 -18.29 19.39
N ILE A 147 3.66 -18.04 20.69
CA ILE A 147 4.72 -17.49 21.54
C ILE A 147 5.40 -18.68 22.22
N ASP A 148 6.66 -18.94 21.89
CA ASP A 148 7.47 -19.87 22.68
C ASP A 148 7.84 -19.21 24.01
N GLN A 149 7.10 -19.58 25.06
CA GLN A 149 7.32 -19.10 26.43
C GLN A 149 8.60 -19.67 27.06
N ALA A 150 9.18 -20.75 26.53
CA ALA A 150 10.33 -21.43 27.13
C ALA A 150 11.68 -20.86 26.67
N SER A 151 11.78 -20.33 25.44
CA SER A 151 13.03 -19.80 24.86
C SER A 151 13.14 -18.28 24.80
N GLY A 152 12.06 -17.55 25.12
CA GLY A 152 12.01 -16.10 24.96
C GLY A 152 11.58 -15.66 23.57
N GLY A 153 10.44 -16.19 23.08
CA GLY A 153 9.55 -15.45 22.19
C GLY A 153 9.99 -15.33 20.73
N THR A 154 10.27 -16.44 20.05
CA THR A 154 10.14 -16.46 18.58
C THR A 154 8.65 -16.35 18.26
N VAL A 155 8.26 -15.32 17.49
CA VAL A 155 6.92 -15.25 16.91
C VAL A 155 6.95 -16.02 15.60
N SER A 156 6.30 -17.18 15.56
CA SER A 156 5.98 -17.83 14.29
C SER A 156 4.85 -17.04 13.62
N ALA A 157 5.19 -16.35 12.53
CA ALA A 157 4.31 -15.81 11.48
C ALA A 157 2.98 -15.21 11.96
N ALA A 158 3.01 -14.01 12.56
CA ALA A 158 1.79 -13.20 12.59
C ALA A 158 1.42 -12.83 11.16
N LYS A 159 0.13 -12.88 10.79
CA LYS A 159 -0.34 -12.57 9.43
C LYS A 159 -1.35 -11.46 9.48
N GLY A 160 -1.51 -10.73 8.38
CA GLY A 160 -2.50 -9.67 8.33
C GLY A 160 -2.72 -9.09 6.95
N LEU A 161 -3.37 -7.93 6.95
CA LEU A 161 -3.67 -7.13 5.78
C LEU A 161 -3.29 -5.68 6.07
N ALA A 162 -2.47 -5.10 5.21
CA ALA A 162 -2.24 -3.67 5.12
C ALA A 162 -3.13 -3.08 4.02
N ILE A 163 -3.68 -1.90 4.26
CA ILE A 163 -4.58 -1.20 3.35
C ILE A 163 -4.12 0.25 3.28
N TRP A 164 -3.88 0.72 2.06
CA TRP A 164 -3.66 2.14 1.76
C TRP A 164 -4.81 2.61 0.88
N PRO A 165 -5.83 3.28 1.45
CA PRO A 165 -7.07 3.58 0.75
C PRO A 165 -6.88 4.60 -0.38
N GLU A 166 -5.92 5.50 -0.24
CA GLU A 166 -5.64 6.59 -1.19
C GLU A 166 -4.13 6.79 -1.26
N MET A 167 -3.41 5.87 -1.88
CA MET A 167 -1.97 5.99 -2.08
C MET A 167 -1.69 6.99 -3.19
N ARG A 168 -1.07 8.11 -2.83
CA ARG A 168 -0.63 9.13 -3.79
C ARG A 168 0.77 8.79 -4.28
N PHE A 169 1.01 8.95 -5.57
CA PHE A 169 2.32 8.74 -6.18
C PHE A 169 2.70 9.94 -7.04
N GLU A 170 3.95 10.36 -6.93
CA GLU A 170 4.53 11.38 -7.79
C GLU A 170 5.87 10.87 -8.34
N VAL A 171 6.02 10.88 -9.66
CA VAL A 171 7.29 10.52 -10.32
C VAL A 171 7.80 11.70 -11.15
N PRO A 172 8.97 12.26 -10.82
CA PRO A 172 9.60 13.28 -11.65
C PRO A 172 9.96 12.72 -13.02
N GLY A 173 9.68 13.42 -14.11
CA GLY A 173 10.10 12.95 -15.44
C GLY A 173 9.07 12.12 -16.22
N GLY A 174 7.95 11.73 -15.60
CA GLY A 174 6.96 10.85 -16.22
C GLY A 174 6.36 11.43 -17.51
N ASN A 175 6.42 10.68 -18.61
CA ASN A 175 5.70 11.02 -19.83
C ASN A 175 4.23 10.61 -19.66
N PRO A 176 3.24 11.50 -19.90
CA PRO A 176 1.80 11.25 -19.66
C PRO A 176 1.15 10.20 -20.56
N ARG A 177 1.92 9.31 -21.17
CA ARG A 177 1.44 8.22 -22.04
C ARG A 177 1.92 6.87 -21.53
N PHE A 178 1.31 6.39 -20.45
CA PHE A 178 0.89 5.00 -20.20
C PHE A 178 0.85 4.77 -18.68
N GLY A 179 -0.34 4.53 -18.11
CA GLY A 179 -0.61 3.57 -17.03
C GLY A 179 0.39 3.37 -15.88
N MET A 180 1.25 4.33 -15.55
CA MET A 180 2.35 4.11 -14.61
C MET A 180 1.89 4.02 -13.16
N LEU A 181 0.78 4.69 -12.81
CA LEU A 181 0.39 4.92 -11.42
C LEU A 181 -1.02 4.43 -11.07
N GLY A 182 -1.63 3.62 -11.94
CA GLY A 182 -3.01 3.15 -11.79
C GLY A 182 -4.02 4.25 -12.09
N THR A 183 -4.99 3.97 -12.94
CA THR A 183 -6.09 4.93 -13.21
C THR A 183 -7.15 4.79 -12.12
N GLY A 184 -6.83 5.20 -10.89
CA GLY A 184 -7.84 5.38 -9.86
C GLY A 184 -8.77 6.52 -10.27
N ASN A 185 -9.91 6.19 -10.85
CA ASN A 185 -10.93 7.16 -11.25
C ASN A 185 -11.52 7.79 -9.97
N ALA A 186 -10.97 8.93 -9.55
CA ALA A 186 -11.54 9.72 -8.47
C ALA A 186 -12.90 10.30 -8.93
N GLY A 187 -13.98 9.60 -8.58
CA GLY A 187 -15.34 10.15 -8.52
C GLY A 187 -16.06 10.35 -9.85
N LYS A 188 -16.89 9.37 -10.22
CA LYS A 188 -18.27 9.65 -10.64
C LYS A 188 -19.18 8.63 -9.97
N ALA A 189 -19.97 9.10 -9.00
CA ALA A 189 -21.18 8.41 -8.60
C ALA A 189 -22.11 8.41 -9.82
N ASP A 190 -22.25 7.26 -10.48
CA ASP A 190 -23.30 7.04 -11.47
C ASP A 190 -24.52 6.49 -10.75
N GLU A 191 -25.39 7.43 -10.35
CA GLU A 191 -26.74 7.15 -9.91
C GLU A 191 -27.58 6.77 -11.13
N THR A 192 -27.46 5.55 -11.65
CA THR A 192 -28.59 4.86 -12.31
C THR A 192 -28.32 3.36 -12.47
N GLN A 193 -28.56 2.57 -11.43
CA GLN A 193 -28.83 1.14 -11.63
C GLN A 193 -30.17 0.76 -11.00
N LYS A 194 -31.18 0.76 -11.88
CA LYS A 194 -32.52 0.27 -11.63
C LYS A 194 -32.45 -1.23 -11.29
N PRO A 195 -33.17 -1.74 -10.28
CA PRO A 195 -33.17 -3.17 -9.97
C PRO A 195 -33.81 -3.95 -11.12
N ASN A 196 -33.10 -4.96 -11.63
CA ASN A 196 -33.68 -5.94 -12.55
C ASN A 196 -34.63 -6.86 -11.76
N GLU A 197 -35.89 -6.92 -12.19
CA GLU A 197 -36.86 -7.93 -11.79
C GLU A 197 -36.37 -9.34 -12.14
N PRO A 198 -36.66 -10.35 -11.30
CA PRO A 198 -36.43 -11.75 -11.64
C PRO A 198 -37.50 -12.26 -12.63
N SER A 199 -37.05 -12.82 -13.76
CA SER A 199 -37.90 -13.52 -14.73
C SER A 199 -38.54 -14.80 -14.15
N PRO A 200 -39.77 -15.16 -14.58
CA PRO A 200 -40.51 -16.30 -14.05
C PRO A 200 -40.07 -17.63 -14.68
N SER A 201 -39.83 -18.64 -13.85
CA SER A 201 -39.70 -20.03 -14.27
C SER A 201 -41.08 -20.69 -14.38
N SER A 202 -41.53 -20.95 -15.61
CA SER A 202 -42.56 -21.97 -15.92
C SER A 202 -41.93 -23.36 -15.72
N GLY A 203 -42.47 -24.25 -14.87
CA GLY A 203 -43.54 -25.22 -15.19
C GLY A 203 -42.99 -26.33 -16.12
N LEU A 204 -43.12 -27.64 -15.95
CA LEU A 204 -44.00 -28.54 -15.21
C LEU A 204 -43.35 -29.95 -15.29
N GLY A 205 -43.60 -30.83 -14.33
CA GLY A 205 -43.14 -32.23 -14.38
C GLY A 205 -43.67 -33.06 -13.22
N GLU A 206 -44.93 -33.44 -13.32
CA GLU A 206 -45.72 -34.27 -12.40
C GLU A 206 -45.39 -35.78 -12.52
N SER A 207 -45.85 -36.58 -11.54
CA SER A 207 -45.92 -38.06 -11.44
C SER A 207 -44.71 -38.76 -10.80
N ALA A 208 -44.79 -39.65 -9.81
CA ALA A 208 -45.87 -40.19 -8.98
C ALA A 208 -45.23 -40.96 -7.79
N ASN A 209 -46.03 -41.07 -6.73
CA ASN A 209 -46.00 -41.87 -5.49
C ASN A 209 -45.70 -43.39 -5.67
N PRO A 210 -45.88 -44.27 -4.66
CA PRO A 210 -45.41 -44.40 -3.27
C PRO A 210 -44.51 -45.67 -3.09
N ASP A 211 -43.74 -45.81 -2.00
CA ASP A 211 -43.87 -46.94 -1.05
C ASP A 211 -42.78 -47.00 0.03
N LYS A 212 -43.27 -47.41 1.20
CA LYS A 212 -42.68 -47.63 2.53
C LYS A 212 -41.87 -48.95 2.55
N PRO A 213 -41.02 -49.32 3.56
CA PRO A 213 -40.98 -48.91 4.97
C PRO A 213 -39.69 -48.34 5.55
#